data_AF-A0A840Q3A5-F1
#
_entry.id   AF-A0A840Q3A5-F1
#
_cell.length_a   1.000
_cell.length_b   1.000
_cell.length_c   1.000
_cell.angle_alpha   90.00
_cell.angle_beta   90.00
_cell.angle_gamma   90.00
#
_symmetry.space_group_name_H-M   'P 1'
#
loop_
_entity.id
_entity.type
_entity.pdbx_description
1 polymer ?
#
loop_
_entity_poly.entity_id
_entity_poly.type
_entity_poly.pdbx_seq_one_letter_code
_entity_poly.pdbx_strand_id
1 'polypeptide(L)'
;MTEAAEILGYNRSHVHQLINEGKLPAGYAGNTVVLAEDTVRRYAVGERFSFPTLLVVHVYDNDADGWTEASRTAVAPDYEMPETFRLEDIAGVEDRSYRVELLDNQGKTLGIKTVEPVN
;
A
#
# COMPACT_ATOMS: atom_id res chain seq x y z
N MET A 1 5.98 -20.97 9.03
CA MET A 1 7.14 -20.07 8.86
C MET A 1 8.49 -20.77 8.84
N THR A 2 8.75 -21.77 9.69
CA THR A 2 10.02 -22.54 9.63
C THR A 2 10.28 -23.14 8.26
N GLU A 3 9.28 -23.82 7.70
CA GLU A 3 9.34 -24.44 6.38
C GLU A 3 9.57 -23.41 5.25
N ALA A 4 8.92 -22.25 5.32
CA ALA A 4 9.15 -21.18 4.35
C ALA A 4 10.58 -20.61 4.43
N ALA A 5 11.15 -20.51 5.63
CA ALA A 5 12.52 -20.07 5.84
C ALA A 5 13.53 -21.08 5.23
N GLU A 6 13.25 -22.38 5.37
CA GLU A 6 14.03 -23.45 4.75
C GLU A 6 13.96 -23.42 3.21
N ILE A 7 12.76 -23.28 2.64
CA ILE A 7 12.56 -23.19 1.17
C ILE A 7 13.30 -21.96 0.60
N LEU A 8 13.27 -20.84 1.30
CA LEU A 8 13.87 -19.57 0.85
C LEU A 8 15.37 -19.46 1.16
N GLY A 9 15.93 -20.35 1.99
CA GLY A 9 17.31 -20.24 2.48
C GLY A 9 17.54 -19.00 3.37
N TYR A 10 16.49 -18.49 4.02
CA TYR A 10 16.54 -17.31 4.90
C TYR A 10 16.29 -17.69 6.35
N ASN A 11 16.58 -16.76 7.27
CA ASN A 11 16.14 -16.91 8.65
C ASN A 11 14.66 -16.48 8.80
N ARG A 12 14.02 -16.94 9.88
CA ARG A 12 12.59 -16.66 10.15
C ARG A 12 12.28 -15.16 10.25
N SER A 13 13.19 -14.37 10.83
CA SER A 13 13.02 -12.92 10.95
C SER A 13 12.97 -12.23 9.60
N HIS A 14 13.80 -12.67 8.66
CA HIS A 14 13.81 -12.14 7.29
C HIS A 14 12.53 -12.51 6.53
N VAL A 15 12.02 -13.74 6.70
CA VAL A 15 10.71 -14.12 6.14
C VAL A 15 9.60 -13.25 6.71
N HIS A 16 9.63 -13.00 8.03
CA HIS A 16 8.71 -12.07 8.67
C HIS A 16 8.82 -10.66 8.11
N GLN A 17 10.04 -10.18 7.86
CA GLN A 17 10.27 -8.88 7.23
C GLN A 17 9.67 -8.84 5.82
N LEU A 18 9.83 -9.87 4.99
CA LEU A 18 9.25 -9.91 3.64
C LEU A 18 7.72 -9.85 3.67
N ILE A 19 7.08 -10.53 4.63
CA ILE A 19 5.63 -10.44 4.84
C ILE A 19 5.26 -9.04 5.33
N ASN A 20 6.04 -8.53 6.29
CA ASN A 20 5.91 -7.19 6.84
C ASN A 20 6.37 -6.09 5.87
N GLU A 21 6.80 -6.39 4.67
CA GLU A 21 7.09 -5.40 3.61
C GLU A 21 6.15 -5.60 2.43
N GLY A 22 5.17 -6.51 2.56
CA GLY A 22 4.26 -6.87 1.49
C GLY A 22 4.93 -7.60 0.32
N LYS A 23 6.17 -8.08 0.46
CA LYS A 23 6.91 -8.77 -0.62
C LYS A 23 6.53 -10.25 -0.74
N LEU A 24 6.05 -10.85 0.35
CA LEU A 24 5.62 -12.24 0.40
C LEU A 24 4.18 -12.34 0.91
N PRO A 25 3.23 -12.84 0.09
CA PRO A 25 1.86 -13.02 0.50
C PRO A 25 1.71 -13.98 1.67
N ALA A 26 1.00 -13.53 2.71
CA ALA A 26 0.65 -14.34 3.86
C ALA A 26 -0.82 -14.09 4.27
N GLY A 27 -1.48 -15.15 4.75
CA GLY A 27 -2.75 -15.07 5.47
C GLY A 27 -2.52 -15.08 6.98
N TYR A 28 -3.52 -14.64 7.73
CA TYR A 28 -3.49 -14.63 9.19
C TYR A 28 -4.67 -15.44 9.75
N ALA A 29 -4.36 -16.40 10.64
CA ALA A 29 -5.34 -17.16 11.40
C ALA A 29 -5.13 -16.86 12.89
N GLY A 30 -5.81 -15.83 13.40
CA GLY A 30 -5.50 -15.22 14.69
C GLY A 30 -4.07 -14.65 14.69
N ASN A 31 -3.25 -15.06 15.66
CA ASN A 31 -1.84 -14.64 15.75
C ASN A 31 -0.88 -15.50 14.90
N THR A 32 -1.40 -16.45 14.12
CA THR A 32 -0.59 -17.37 13.33
C THR A 32 -0.50 -16.90 11.88
N VAL A 33 0.74 -16.77 11.39
CA VAL A 33 1.06 -16.45 10.00
C VAL A 33 1.01 -17.73 9.16
N VAL A 34 0.16 -17.73 8.14
CA VAL A 34 -0.04 -18.84 7.21
C VAL A 34 0.51 -18.45 5.83
N LEU A 35 1.39 -19.27 5.28
CA LEU A 35 1.98 -19.08 3.95
C LEU A 35 1.57 -20.25 3.07
N ALA A 36 1.11 -19.97 1.85
CA ALA A 36 0.92 -21.01 0.86
C ALA A 36 2.28 -21.47 0.33
N GLU A 37 2.56 -22.77 0.39
CA GLU A 37 3.85 -23.33 -0.04
C GLU A 37 4.18 -22.97 -1.50
N ASP A 38 3.18 -23.02 -2.38
CA ASP A 38 3.32 -22.65 -3.81
C ASP A 38 3.82 -21.20 -3.98
N THR A 39 3.25 -20.26 -3.20
CA THR A 39 3.68 -18.86 -3.18
C THR A 39 5.14 -18.72 -2.74
N VAL A 40 5.56 -19.48 -1.72
CA VAL A 40 6.95 -19.45 -1.25
C VAL A 40 7.90 -20.00 -2.31
N ARG A 41 7.55 -21.10 -2.98
CA ARG A 41 8.35 -21.69 -4.06
C ARG A 41 8.46 -20.75 -5.27
N ARG A 42 7.37 -20.09 -5.65
CA ARG A 42 7.35 -19.05 -6.69
C ARG A 42 8.26 -17.87 -6.35
N TYR A 43 8.21 -17.39 -5.11
CA TYR A 43 9.15 -16.36 -4.63
C TYR A 43 10.62 -16.80 -4.75
N ALA A 44 10.90 -18.06 -4.38
CA ALA A 44 12.24 -18.64 -4.39
C ALA A 44 12.86 -18.68 -5.80
N VAL A 45 12.03 -18.90 -6.83
CA VAL A 45 12.47 -18.89 -8.24
C VAL A 45 12.49 -17.50 -8.88
N GLY A 46 12.26 -16.45 -8.08
CA GLY A 46 12.40 -15.06 -8.50
C GLY A 46 11.09 -14.33 -8.78
N GLU A 47 9.93 -14.98 -8.63
CA GLU A 47 8.66 -14.28 -8.76
C GLU A 47 8.53 -13.20 -7.68
N ARG A 48 7.97 -12.05 -8.05
CA ARG A 48 7.66 -10.98 -7.11
C ARG A 48 6.17 -10.75 -7.13
N PHE A 49 5.59 -10.74 -5.94
CA PHE A 49 4.16 -10.56 -5.76
C PHE A 49 3.87 -9.07 -5.63
N SER A 50 3.28 -8.53 -6.68
CA SER A 50 2.82 -7.16 -6.72
C SER A 50 1.55 -7.09 -5.84
N PHE A 51 1.67 -6.65 -4.59
CA PHE A 51 0.49 -6.25 -3.81
C PHE A 51 0.10 -4.83 -4.18
N PRO A 52 -1.18 -4.58 -4.55
CA PRO A 52 -1.61 -3.25 -4.93
C PRO A 52 -1.22 -2.25 -3.84
N THR A 53 -0.56 -1.17 -4.24
CA THR A 53 -0.44 0.02 -3.40
C THR A 53 -1.80 0.69 -3.36
N LEU A 54 -2.06 1.44 -2.30
CA LEU A 54 -3.32 2.18 -2.15
C LEU A 54 -3.08 3.64 -2.44
N LEU A 55 -3.81 4.19 -3.39
CA LEU A 55 -3.94 5.63 -3.54
C LEU A 55 -5.14 6.08 -2.71
N VAL A 56 -4.90 6.83 -1.64
CA VAL A 56 -5.92 7.34 -0.73
C VAL A 56 -6.03 8.85 -0.92
N VAL A 57 -7.23 9.32 -1.20
CA VAL A 57 -7.52 10.75 -1.32
C VAL A 57 -8.24 11.19 -0.06
N HIS A 58 -7.66 12.17 0.63
CA HIS A 58 -8.29 12.86 1.74
C HIS A 58 -8.77 14.23 1.28
N VAL A 59 -9.90 14.66 1.83
CA VAL A 59 -10.40 16.03 1.70
C VAL A 59 -10.25 16.72 3.05
N TYR A 60 -9.86 17.99 3.03
CA TYR A 60 -9.81 18.78 4.26
C TYR A 60 -11.23 19.15 4.70
N ASP A 61 -11.54 18.83 5.95
CA ASP A 61 -12.80 19.11 6.62
C ASP A 61 -12.59 20.31 7.55
N ASN A 62 -13.23 21.44 7.20
CA ASN A 62 -13.14 22.68 7.98
C ASN A 62 -13.85 22.57 9.33
N ASP A 63 -14.90 21.76 9.43
CA ASP A 63 -15.67 21.62 10.68
C ASP A 63 -14.89 20.79 11.71
N ALA A 64 -14.19 19.76 11.23
CA ALA A 64 -13.35 18.89 12.05
C ALA A 64 -11.91 19.39 12.24
N ASP A 65 -11.51 20.46 11.54
CA ASP A 65 -10.13 20.94 11.44
C ASP A 65 -9.15 19.78 11.14
N GLY A 66 -9.43 19.01 10.08
CA GLY A 66 -8.74 17.74 9.85
C GLY A 66 -8.90 17.18 8.45
N TRP A 67 -8.20 16.07 8.20
CA TRP A 67 -8.26 15.35 6.93
C TRP A 67 -9.19 14.14 7.05
N THR A 68 -10.19 14.07 6.17
CA THR A 68 -11.15 12.95 6.12
C THR A 68 -10.93 12.16 4.82
N GLU A 69 -10.88 10.83 4.91
CA GLU A 69 -10.76 9.95 3.72
C GLU A 69 -11.99 10.15 2.81
N ALA A 70 -11.76 10.57 1.57
CA ALA A 70 -12.77 10.75 0.55
C ALA A 70 -12.86 9.53 -0.37
N SER A 71 -11.71 8.97 -0.75
CA SER A 71 -11.66 7.75 -1.58
C SER A 71 -10.40 6.94 -1.36
N ARG A 72 -10.48 5.66 -1.76
CA ARG A 72 -9.39 4.69 -1.68
C ARG A 72 -9.44 3.78 -2.90
N THR A 73 -8.33 3.75 -3.64
CA THR A 73 -8.22 2.98 -4.88
C THR A 73 -6.95 2.14 -4.88
N ALA A 74 -7.08 0.87 -5.26
CA ALA A 74 -5.93 0.01 -5.49
C ALA A 74 -5.24 0.42 -6.80
N VAL A 75 -3.92 0.68 -6.75
CA VAL A 75 -3.09 0.97 -7.92
C VAL A 75 -1.99 -0.08 -8.06
N ALA A 76 -1.34 -0.11 -9.23
CA ALA A 76 -0.28 -1.05 -9.49
C ALA A 76 0.92 -0.80 -8.55
N PRO A 77 1.71 -1.81 -8.17
CA PRO A 77 2.73 -1.62 -7.14
C PRO A 77 3.95 -0.83 -7.62
N ASP A 78 4.12 -0.75 -8.93
CA ASP A 78 5.03 0.11 -9.66
C ASP A 78 4.38 1.45 -10.07
N TYR A 79 3.21 1.79 -9.52
CA TYR A 79 2.56 3.07 -9.78
C TYR A 79 3.45 4.23 -9.36
N GLU A 80 3.87 5.00 -10.34
CA GLU A 80 4.60 6.24 -10.14
C GLU A 80 3.60 7.36 -9.82
N MET A 81 3.63 7.85 -8.59
CA MET A 81 2.76 8.94 -8.17
C MET A 81 3.11 10.22 -8.95
N PRO A 82 2.15 10.84 -9.67
CA PRO A 82 2.38 12.09 -10.38
C PRO A 82 2.93 13.19 -9.46
N GLU A 83 3.71 14.11 -10.04
CA GLU A 83 4.18 15.27 -9.28
C GLU A 83 3.05 16.22 -8.89
N THR A 84 2.01 16.29 -9.72
CA THR A 84 0.80 17.10 -9.54
C THR A 84 -0.42 16.26 -9.90
N PHE A 85 -1.51 16.45 -9.15
CA PHE A 85 -2.82 15.87 -9.45
C PHE A 85 -3.77 16.99 -9.84
N ARG A 86 -4.59 16.76 -10.86
CA ARG A 86 -5.72 17.62 -11.18
C ARG A 86 -6.92 17.18 -10.36
N LEU A 87 -7.89 18.07 -10.17
CA LEU A 87 -9.15 17.74 -9.49
C LEU A 87 -9.88 16.58 -10.20
N GLU A 88 -9.85 16.54 -11.53
CA GLU A 88 -10.43 15.44 -12.32
C GLU A 88 -9.82 14.07 -12.00
N ASP A 89 -8.52 14.00 -11.71
CA ASP A 89 -7.80 12.75 -11.42
C ASP A 89 -8.22 12.13 -10.09
N ILE A 90 -8.72 12.95 -9.17
CA ILE A 90 -9.07 12.56 -7.80
C ILE A 90 -10.57 12.65 -7.51
N ALA A 91 -11.38 12.87 -8.56
CA ALA A 91 -12.81 13.18 -8.44
C ALA A 91 -13.08 14.33 -7.44
N GLY A 92 -12.18 15.31 -7.42
CA GLY A 92 -12.22 16.47 -6.55
C GLY A 92 -13.22 17.53 -7.04
N VAL A 93 -13.81 18.21 -6.08
CA VAL A 93 -14.64 19.41 -6.24
C VAL A 93 -13.78 20.66 -6.05
N GLU A 94 -14.09 21.73 -6.78
CA GLU A 94 -13.50 23.07 -6.63
C GLU A 94 -13.65 23.61 -5.19
N ASP A 95 -12.84 24.60 -4.83
CA ASP A 95 -12.81 25.25 -3.50
C ASP A 95 -12.54 24.32 -2.31
N ARG A 96 -11.93 23.15 -2.55
CA ARG A 96 -11.50 22.22 -1.50
C ARG A 96 -10.04 21.86 -1.65
N SER A 97 -9.37 21.70 -0.51
CA SER A 97 -8.01 21.15 -0.43
C SER A 97 -8.06 19.63 -0.30
N TYR A 98 -7.19 18.95 -1.04
CA TYR A 98 -7.05 17.50 -1.00
C TYR A 98 -5.62 17.09 -0.66
N ARG A 99 -5.49 15.93 -0.02
CA ARG A 99 -4.22 15.26 0.25
C ARG A 99 -4.29 13.87 -0.34
N VAL A 100 -3.43 13.60 -1.31
CA VAL A 100 -3.32 12.30 -1.97
C VAL A 100 -2.12 11.56 -1.38
N GLU A 101 -2.37 10.38 -0.83
CA GLU A 101 -1.36 9.50 -0.24
C GLU A 101 -1.22 8.23 -1.06
N LEU A 102 0.01 7.91 -1.44
CA LEU A 102 0.35 6.58 -1.90
C LEU A 102 0.81 5.77 -0.69
N LEU A 103 0.10 4.70 -0.37
CA LEU A 103 0.42 3.79 0.71
C LEU A 103 0.85 2.43 0.16
N ASP A 104 1.73 1.75 0.87
CA ASP A 104 1.89 0.31 0.66
C ASP A 104 0.68 -0.47 1.20
N ASN A 105 0.69 -1.79 0.99
CA ASN A 105 -0.37 -2.68 1.42
C ASN A 105 -0.49 -2.81 2.96
N GLN A 106 0.36 -2.12 3.72
CA GLN A 106 0.34 -2.07 5.18
C GLN A 106 -0.11 -0.71 5.72
N GLY A 107 -0.41 0.23 4.83
CA GLY A 107 -0.77 1.60 5.21
C GLY A 107 0.44 2.48 5.51
N LYS A 108 1.67 2.06 5.20
CA LYS A 108 2.83 2.94 5.30
C LYS A 108 2.84 3.90 4.12
N THR A 109 2.97 5.19 4.39
CA THR A 109 3.08 6.22 3.37
C THR A 109 4.36 6.07 2.55
N LEU A 110 4.21 5.88 1.24
CA LEU A 110 5.26 5.88 0.22
C LEU A 110 5.43 7.25 -0.42
N GLY A 111 4.34 8.03 -0.51
CA GLY A 111 4.36 9.38 -1.06
C GLY A 111 3.12 10.18 -0.66
N ILE A 112 3.25 11.50 -0.63
CA ILE A 112 2.15 12.42 -0.34
C ILE A 112 2.18 13.62 -1.29
N LYS A 113 1.01 14.06 -1.75
CA LYS A 113 0.81 15.29 -2.53
C LYS A 113 -0.38 16.06 -2.00
N THR A 114 -0.26 17.38 -1.99
CA THR A 114 -1.38 18.27 -1.69
C THR A 114 -1.89 18.86 -3.00
N VAL A 115 -3.21 18.91 -3.15
CA VAL A 115 -3.90 19.61 -4.23
C VAL A 115 -4.61 20.78 -3.59
N GLU A 116 -4.12 21.98 -3.87
CA GLU A 116 -4.73 23.22 -3.39
C GLU A 116 -5.94 23.59 -4.25
N PRO A 117 -6.95 24.26 -3.67
CA PRO A 117 -8.06 24.78 -4.44
C PRO A 117 -7.56 25.79 -5.48
N VAL A 118 -8.11 25.70 -6.69
CA VAL A 118 -7.89 26.69 -7.74
C VAL A 118 -8.92 27.80 -7.49
N ASN A 119 -8.44 29.00 -7.12
CA ASN A 119 -9.25 30.22 -7.01
C ASN A 119 -9.69 30.76 -8.38
#